data_AF-A0A7S1DYH3-F1
#
_entry.id   AF-A0A7S1DYH3-F1
#
_cell.length_a   1.000
_cell.length_b   1.000
_cell.length_c   1.000
_cell.angle_alpha   90.00
_cell.angle_beta   90.00
_cell.angle_gamma   90.00
#
_symmetry.space_group_name_H-M   'P 1'
#
loop_
_entity.id
_entity.type
_entity.pdbx_description
1 polymer ?
#
loop_
_entity_poly.entity_id
_entity_poly.type
_entity_poly.pdbx_seq_one_letter_code
_entity_poly.pdbx_strand_id
1 'polypeptide(L)'
;CRVGGCDRQPSFGKVEDGVKVACAFHREATHVDLKNRAKRCRHPPGCSKLSIFGLHEGRAEYCGEHRQSYHVDLVHDRCRHPEGCLRQPSFGNAGEGIAVYCI
;
A
#
# COMPACT_ATOMS: atom_id res chain seq x y z
N CYS A 1 7.66 -8.89 17.38
CA CYS A 1 7.61 -10.18 16.65
C CYS A 1 7.67 -11.28 17.71
N ARG A 2 7.18 -12.52 17.49
CA ARG A 2 7.26 -13.56 18.54
C ARG A 2 8.66 -14.15 18.75
N VAL A 3 9.60 -13.89 17.85
CA VAL A 3 11.02 -14.25 18.05
C VAL A 3 11.59 -13.40 19.19
N GLY A 4 12.20 -14.06 20.18
CA GLY A 4 12.80 -13.41 21.34
C GLY A 4 13.83 -12.35 20.93
N GLY A 5 13.76 -11.17 21.57
CA GLY A 5 14.64 -10.03 21.27
C GLY A 5 14.31 -9.29 19.96
N CYS A 6 13.14 -9.51 19.34
CA CYS A 6 12.76 -8.82 18.11
C CYS A 6 11.65 -7.77 18.33
N ASP A 7 12.02 -6.50 18.29
CA ASP A 7 11.13 -5.35 18.48
C ASP A 7 10.26 -5.00 17.25
N ARG A 8 10.45 -5.70 16.13
CA ARG A 8 9.69 -5.43 14.89
C ARG A 8 8.23 -5.87 15.02
N GLN A 9 7.30 -5.01 14.61
CA GLN A 9 5.87 -5.33 14.60
C GLN A 9 5.59 -6.58 13.73
N PRO A 10 4.86 -7.59 14.24
CA PRO A 10 4.50 -8.74 13.44
C PRO A 10 3.45 -8.36 12.39
N SER A 11 3.63 -8.86 11.16
CA SER A 11 2.72 -8.66 10.03
C SER A 11 2.45 -9.95 9.25
N PHE A 12 3.26 -10.99 9.46
CA PHE A 12 3.22 -12.25 8.75
C PHE A 12 2.68 -13.37 9.63
N GLY A 13 1.95 -14.30 9.03
CA GLY A 13 1.42 -15.49 9.70
C GLY A 13 0.70 -16.43 8.74
N LYS A 14 0.12 -17.51 9.26
CA LYS A 14 -0.67 -18.46 8.47
C LYS A 14 -2.05 -17.90 8.17
N VAL A 15 -2.58 -18.21 6.98
CA VAL A 15 -3.94 -17.78 6.58
C VAL A 15 -4.99 -18.39 7.50
N GLU A 16 -4.81 -19.65 7.89
CA GLU A 16 -5.76 -20.44 8.68
C GLU A 16 -6.02 -19.83 10.05
N ASP A 17 -4.95 -19.45 10.76
CA ASP A 17 -5.06 -18.86 12.09
C ASP A 17 -5.40 -17.35 12.03
N GLY A 18 -5.04 -16.67 10.95
CA GLY A 18 -5.19 -15.21 10.82
C GLY A 18 -4.33 -14.39 11.79
N VAL A 19 -3.45 -15.04 12.56
CA VAL A 19 -2.62 -14.39 13.59
C VAL A 19 -1.28 -13.95 13.03
N LYS A 20 -0.93 -12.68 13.24
CA LYS A 20 0.39 -12.11 12.90
C LYS A 20 1.42 -12.54 13.96
N VAL A 21 2.31 -13.47 13.61
CA VAL A 21 3.31 -14.03 14.53
C VAL A 21 4.74 -13.56 14.23
N ALA A 22 5.02 -13.26 12.95
CA ALA A 22 6.35 -12.96 12.44
C ALA A 22 6.45 -11.56 11.83
N CYS A 23 7.64 -10.95 11.87
CA CYS A 23 7.98 -9.81 11.03
C CYS A 23 8.42 -10.28 9.64
N ALA A 24 8.67 -9.36 8.70
CA ALA A 24 9.08 -9.71 7.33
C ALA A 24 10.37 -10.55 7.26
N PHE A 25 11.26 -10.40 8.24
CA PHE A 25 12.56 -11.07 8.29
C PHE A 25 12.50 -12.43 8.97
N HIS A 26 11.55 -12.63 9.90
CA HIS A 26 11.38 -13.89 10.62
C HIS A 26 10.14 -14.67 10.14
N ARG A 27 9.68 -14.39 8.93
CA ARG A 27 8.55 -15.10 8.33
C ARG A 27 9.01 -16.48 7.83
N GLU A 28 8.18 -17.49 8.03
CA GLU A 28 8.35 -18.79 7.39
C GLU A 28 7.91 -18.71 5.92
N ALA A 29 8.35 -19.65 5.09
CA ALA A 29 7.96 -19.69 3.68
C ALA A 29 6.44 -19.79 3.46
N THR A 30 5.74 -20.41 4.41
CA THR A 30 4.27 -20.56 4.41
C THR A 30 3.54 -19.32 4.93
N HIS A 31 4.24 -18.38 5.58
CA HIS A 31 3.61 -17.19 6.13
C HIS A 31 3.28 -16.18 5.03
N VAL A 32 2.03 -15.72 5.05
CA VAL A 32 1.57 -14.64 4.20
C VAL A 32 1.56 -13.33 4.97
N ASP A 33 1.64 -12.22 4.24
CA ASP A 33 1.42 -10.89 4.82
C ASP A 33 -0.07 -10.72 5.13
N LEU A 34 -0.44 -10.85 6.40
CA LEU A 34 -1.81 -10.69 6.89
C LEU A 34 -2.18 -9.22 7.07
N LYS A 35 -1.21 -8.32 7.18
CA LYS A 35 -1.45 -6.88 7.32
C LYS A 35 -1.93 -6.29 5.99
N ASN A 36 -1.33 -6.71 4.88
CA ASN A 36 -1.59 -6.14 3.56
C ASN A 36 -2.34 -7.08 2.61
N ARG A 37 -2.87 -8.22 3.10
CA ARG A 37 -3.55 -9.22 2.26
C ARG A 37 -4.67 -8.65 1.39
N ALA A 38 -5.51 -7.80 1.98
CA ALA A 38 -6.63 -7.15 1.28
C ALA A 38 -6.20 -5.97 0.39
N LYS A 39 -4.95 -5.54 0.48
CA LYS A 39 -4.35 -4.43 -0.28
C LYS A 39 -3.44 -4.95 -1.40
N ARG A 40 -3.57 -6.22 -1.79
CA ARG A 40 -2.81 -6.78 -2.91
C ARG A 40 -3.52 -6.51 -4.22
N CYS A 41 -2.73 -6.38 -5.27
CA CYS A 41 -3.24 -6.25 -6.61
C CYS A 41 -4.09 -7.48 -6.98
N ARG A 42 -5.30 -7.21 -7.49
CA ARG A 42 -6.31 -8.18 -7.88
C ARG A 42 -6.03 -8.86 -9.22
N HIS A 43 -4.91 -8.53 -9.89
CA HIS A 43 -4.58 -9.10 -11.19
C HIS A 43 -4.24 -10.61 -11.06
N PRO A 44 -4.89 -11.48 -11.85
CA PRO A 44 -4.57 -12.90 -11.91
C PRO A 44 -3.29 -13.17 -12.73
N PRO A 45 -2.50 -14.22 -12.42
CA PRO A 45 -2.61 -15.12 -11.29
C PRO A 45 -1.91 -14.54 -10.04
N GLY A 46 -2.67 -13.86 -9.18
CA GLY A 46 -2.22 -13.43 -7.85
C GLY A 46 -0.96 -12.56 -7.81
N CYS A 47 -1.08 -11.29 -8.15
CA CYS A 47 0.03 -10.33 -8.01
C CYS A 47 0.40 -10.07 -6.53
N SER A 48 1.70 -10.13 -6.21
CA SER A 48 2.21 -9.86 -4.86
C SER A 48 2.42 -8.37 -4.54
N LYS A 49 2.27 -7.48 -5.53
CA LYS A 49 2.41 -6.03 -5.34
C LYS A 49 1.17 -5.43 -4.68
N LEU A 50 1.36 -4.32 -3.98
CA LEU A 50 0.24 -3.59 -3.36
C LEU A 50 -0.63 -2.92 -4.44
N SER A 51 -1.93 -2.92 -4.20
CA SER A 51 -2.86 -2.13 -4.98
C SER A 51 -2.75 -0.66 -4.57
N ILE A 52 -2.53 0.18 -5.57
CA ILE A 52 -2.38 1.63 -5.45
C ILE A 52 -3.42 2.33 -6.34
N PHE A 53 -3.80 1.69 -7.45
CA PHE A 53 -4.66 2.25 -8.48
C PHE A 53 -6.05 1.60 -8.48
N GLY A 54 -7.08 2.38 -8.81
CA GLY A 54 -8.46 1.91 -8.95
C GLY A 54 -9.36 2.91 -9.66
N LEU A 55 -10.67 2.65 -9.67
CA LEU A 55 -11.67 3.59 -10.17
C LEU A 55 -11.86 4.76 -9.20
N HIS A 56 -12.26 5.92 -9.72
CA HIS A 56 -12.57 7.11 -8.92
C HIS A 56 -13.55 6.75 -7.78
N GLU A 57 -13.30 7.26 -6.57
CA GLU A 57 -14.08 6.98 -5.34
C GLU A 57 -14.11 5.52 -4.85
N GLY A 58 -13.42 4.61 -5.55
CA GLY A 58 -13.32 3.22 -5.17
C GLY A 58 -12.18 2.92 -4.19
N ARG A 59 -11.89 1.63 -4.03
CA ARG A 59 -10.66 1.14 -3.37
C ARG A 59 -9.57 0.91 -4.41
N ALA A 60 -8.31 1.01 -4.01
CA ALA A 60 -7.20 0.56 -4.84
C ALA A 60 -7.28 -0.96 -5.06
N GLU A 61 -7.36 -1.39 -6.32
CA GLU A 61 -7.44 -2.81 -6.70
C GLU A 61 -6.25 -3.29 -7.53
N TYR A 62 -5.49 -2.39 -8.15
CA TYR A 62 -4.42 -2.72 -9.08
C TYR A 62 -3.10 -2.06 -8.69
N CYS A 63 -1.97 -2.74 -8.93
CA CYS A 63 -0.65 -2.12 -8.81
C CYS A 63 -0.35 -1.25 -10.03
N GLY A 64 0.80 -0.55 -10.01
CA GLY A 64 1.20 0.32 -11.12
C GLY A 64 1.37 -0.37 -12.47
N GLU A 65 1.70 -1.66 -12.51
CA GLU A 65 1.85 -2.42 -13.77
C GLU A 65 0.52 -2.95 -14.30
N HIS A 66 -0.42 -3.26 -13.41
CA HIS A 66 -1.71 -3.86 -13.79
C HIS A 66 -2.85 -2.84 -13.79
N ARG A 67 -2.54 -1.55 -13.71
CA ARG A 67 -3.53 -0.48 -13.82
C ARG A 67 -3.92 -0.28 -15.28
N GLN A 68 -5.15 0.15 -15.50
CA GLN A 68 -5.60 0.68 -16.79
C GLN A 68 -5.36 2.20 -16.83
N SER A 69 -5.37 2.76 -18.04
CA SER A 69 -5.13 4.20 -18.26
C SER A 69 -6.12 5.10 -17.53
N TYR A 70 -7.35 4.62 -17.32
CA TYR A 70 -8.40 5.32 -16.60
C TYR A 70 -8.38 5.11 -15.07
N HIS A 71 -7.48 4.27 -14.55
CA HIS A 71 -7.35 4.11 -13.10
C HIS A 71 -6.56 5.27 -12.48
N VAL A 72 -7.06 5.77 -11.36
CA VAL A 72 -6.44 6.83 -10.56
C VAL A 72 -5.66 6.24 -9.39
N ASP A 73 -4.64 6.97 -8.92
CA ASP A 73 -3.91 6.62 -7.70
C ASP A 73 -4.81 7.00 -6.52
N LEU A 74 -5.17 6.02 -5.69
CA LEU A 74 -6.09 6.15 -4.56
C LEU A 74 -5.36 6.07 -3.21
N VAL A 75 -4.04 5.88 -3.23
CA VAL A 75 -3.23 5.68 -2.02
C VAL A 75 -2.32 6.87 -1.78
N HIS A 76 -1.79 7.47 -2.85
CA HIS A 76 -0.92 8.62 -2.77
C HIS A 76 -1.67 9.89 -3.15
N ASP A 77 -1.57 10.89 -2.28
CA ASP A 77 -2.02 12.24 -2.61
C ASP A 77 -1.30 12.75 -3.86
N ARG A 78 -2.04 13.53 -4.65
CA ARG A 78 -1.53 14.18 -5.85
C ARG A 78 -1.38 15.66 -5.61
N CYS A 79 -0.38 16.23 -6.27
CA CYS A 79 -0.22 17.66 -6.31
C CYS A 79 -1.47 18.35 -6.92
N ARG A 80 -1.96 19.38 -6.23
CA ARG A 80 -3.13 20.18 -6.59
C ARG A 80 -2.81 21.28 -7.61
N HIS A 81 -1.82 21.06 -8.48
CA HIS A 81 -1.55 22.00 -9.57
C HIS A 81 -2.72 21.98 -10.57
N PRO A 82 -3.18 23.14 -11.05
CA PRO A 82 -4.35 23.23 -11.92
C PRO A 82 -4.18 22.50 -13.26
N GLU A 83 -2.94 22.27 -13.70
CA GLU A 83 -2.60 21.51 -14.91
C GLU A 83 -2.67 19.98 -14.73
N GLY A 84 -2.91 19.48 -13.50
CA GLY A 84 -2.94 18.04 -13.20
C GLY A 84 -1.56 17.40 -13.00
N CYS A 85 -0.73 17.95 -12.08
CA CYS A 85 0.56 17.34 -11.70
C CYS A 85 0.33 15.93 -11.12
N LEU A 86 0.96 14.91 -11.72
CA LEU A 86 0.92 13.52 -11.23
C LEU A 86 1.97 13.21 -10.16
N ARG A 87 2.79 14.19 -9.77
CA ARG A 87 3.79 14.01 -8.71
C ARG A 87 3.11 14.04 -7.34
N GLN A 88 3.71 13.34 -6.38
CA GLN A 88 3.31 13.47 -4.99
C GLN A 88 3.65 14.87 -4.48
N PRO A 89 2.77 15.49 -3.69
CA PRO A 89 3.03 16.79 -3.11
C PRO A 89 4.16 16.70 -2.08
N SER A 90 5.00 17.73 -2.03
CA SER A 90 6.15 17.83 -1.13
C SER A 90 6.10 19.07 -0.22
N PHE A 91 5.28 20.08 -0.57
CA PHE A 91 5.08 21.27 0.25
C PHE A 91 3.61 21.69 0.27
N GLY A 92 3.22 22.49 1.25
CA GLY A 92 1.84 22.92 1.44
C GLY A 92 1.70 23.91 2.59
N ASN A 93 0.48 24.06 3.10
CA ASN A 93 0.21 25.02 4.17
C ASN A 93 0.80 24.51 5.50
N ALA A 94 1.75 25.27 6.06
CA ALA A 94 2.40 24.92 7.31
C ALA A 94 1.44 24.83 8.51
N GLY A 95 0.32 25.54 8.47
CA GLY A 95 -0.71 25.49 9.53
C GLY A 95 -1.54 24.21 9.55
N GLU A 96 -1.62 23.51 8.42
CA GLU A 96 -2.40 22.26 8.29
C GLU A 96 -1.50 21.01 8.31
N GLY A 97 -0.19 21.16 8.07
CA GLY A 97 0.75 20.04 8.01
C GLY A 97 0.52 19.12 6.80
N ILE A 98 -0.26 19.57 5.81
CA ILE A 98 -0.61 18.81 4.61
C ILE A 98 0.17 19.35 3.42
N ALA A 99 0.95 18.48 2.77
CA ALA A 99 1.57 18.79 1.50
C ALA A 99 0.51 18.74 0.39
N VAL A 100 0.40 19.81 -0.39
CA VAL A 100 -0.60 19.96 -1.47
C VAL A 100 0.03 20.24 -2.84
N TYR A 101 1.31 20.64 -2.90
CA TYR A 101 2.00 21.02 -4.14
C TYR A 101 3.33 20.27 -4.32
N CYS A 102 3.69 19.98 -5.58
CA CYS A 102 4.92 19.32 -6.03
C CYS A 102 6.00 20.38 -6.35
N ILE A 103 7.28 20.11 -6.07
CA ILE A 103 8.41 20.98 -6.50
C ILE A 103 8.79 20.77 -7.97
#